data_AF-A0A2V9GKG8-F1
#
_entry.id   AF-A0A2V9GKG8-F1
#
_cell.length_a   1.000
_cell.length_b   1.000
_cell.length_c   1.000
_cell.angle_alpha   90.00
_cell.angle_beta   90.00
_cell.angle_gamma   90.00
#
_symmetry.space_group_name_H-M   'P 1'
#
loop_
_entity.id
_entity.type
_entity.pdbx_description
1 polymer ?
#
loop_
_entity_poly.entity_id
_entity_poly.type
_entity_poly.pdbx_seq_one_letter_code
_entity_poly.pdbx_strand_id
1 'polypeptide(L)'
;MAARTLAAVLSQVVEARAEYDTRLLAQQLGTNYRSLMYWLRGDRPIPADLLPRICVLLKNFEPLDVLESQAGRVAFKIPDPRQTSEKEFLVISNLMKDVGAALESIANTLADGVVDEHELNNTIPKLEAVIRECASVKYLLETLYKNRKRKTTR
;
A
#
# COMPACT_ATOMS: atom_id res chain seq x y z
N MET A 1 -9.49 7.55 17.71
CA MET A 1 -9.94 7.82 16.33
C MET A 1 -10.82 6.67 15.90
N ALA A 2 -12.07 6.91 15.48
CA ALA A 2 -12.96 5.83 15.07
C ALA A 2 -12.32 5.03 13.92
N ALA A 3 -12.33 3.70 14.02
CA ALA A 3 -11.81 2.84 12.96
C ALA A 3 -12.58 3.12 11.68
N ARG A 4 -11.88 3.50 10.59
CA ARG A 4 -12.50 3.63 9.27
C ARG A 4 -13.12 2.28 8.91
N THR A 5 -14.42 2.25 8.70
CA THR A 5 -15.14 1.04 8.30
C THR A 5 -15.03 0.84 6.79
N LEU A 6 -15.01 -0.42 6.36
CA LEU A 6 -14.92 -0.80 4.95
C LEU A 6 -16.01 -0.11 4.11
N ALA A 7 -17.25 -0.10 4.61
CA ALA A 7 -18.38 0.53 3.93
C ALA A 7 -18.20 2.05 3.76
N ALA A 8 -17.71 2.74 4.80
CA ALA A 8 -17.49 4.19 4.73
C ALA A 8 -16.42 4.55 3.70
N VAL A 9 -15.32 3.79 3.63
CA VAL A 9 -14.27 4.00 2.62
C VAL A 9 -14.79 3.71 1.22
N LEU A 10 -15.52 2.60 1.04
CA LEU A 10 -16.09 2.27 -0.27
C LEU A 10 -17.11 3.30 -0.76
N SER A 11 -17.99 3.80 0.12
CA SER A 11 -18.94 4.87 -0.24
C SER A 11 -18.18 6.12 -0.70
N GLN A 12 -17.16 6.55 0.05
CA GLN A 12 -16.34 7.70 -0.31
C GLN A 12 -15.61 7.53 -1.64
N VAL A 13 -15.03 6.35 -1.90
CA VAL A 13 -14.33 6.09 -3.16
C VAL A 13 -15.28 6.12 -4.36
N VAL A 14 -16.48 5.55 -4.20
CA VAL A 14 -17.52 5.55 -5.24
C VAL A 14 -18.06 6.96 -5.48
N GLU A 15 -18.33 7.72 -4.42
CA GLU A 15 -18.81 9.11 -4.50
C GLU A 15 -17.77 10.07 -5.09
N ALA A 16 -16.50 9.91 -4.73
CA ALA A 16 -15.41 10.75 -5.21
C ALA A 16 -15.14 10.56 -6.71
N ARG A 17 -15.46 9.39 -7.27
CA ARG A 17 -15.44 9.15 -8.72
C ARG A 17 -16.79 9.49 -9.34
N ALA A 18 -17.22 10.74 -9.22
CA ALA A 18 -18.50 11.28 -9.70
C ALA A 18 -18.85 11.02 -11.19
N GLU A 19 -17.94 10.45 -11.98
CA GLU A 19 -18.16 9.98 -13.36
C GLU A 19 -18.57 8.50 -13.47
N TYR A 20 -18.50 7.72 -12.38
CA TYR A 20 -18.86 6.31 -12.38
C TYR A 20 -20.36 6.13 -12.08
N ASP A 21 -21.11 5.68 -13.08
CA ASP A 21 -22.49 5.23 -12.87
C ASP A 21 -22.49 4.01 -11.94
N THR A 22 -23.05 4.17 -10.75
CA THR A 22 -23.19 3.09 -9.76
C THR A 22 -23.97 1.90 -10.32
N ARG A 23 -24.82 2.11 -11.33
CA ARG A 23 -25.50 1.03 -12.06
C ARG A 23 -24.54 0.28 -12.97
N LEU A 24 -23.62 0.99 -13.63
CA LEU A 24 -22.57 0.38 -14.44
C LEU A 24 -21.63 -0.46 -13.58
N LEU A 25 -21.26 0.05 -12.39
CA LEU A 25 -20.46 -0.72 -11.43
C LEU A 25 -21.17 -2.01 -11.01
N ALA A 26 -22.47 -1.93 -10.69
CA ALA A 26 -23.26 -3.12 -10.36
C ALA A 26 -23.29 -4.11 -11.54
N GLN A 27 -23.47 -3.63 -12.77
CA GLN A 27 -23.47 -4.46 -13.97
C GLN A 27 -22.11 -5.15 -14.20
N GLN A 28 -21.00 -4.41 -14.06
CA GLN A 28 -19.63 -4.95 -14.21
C GLN A 28 -19.28 -5.98 -13.13
N LEU A 29 -19.87 -5.83 -11.94
CA LEU A 29 -19.74 -6.79 -10.85
C LEU A 29 -20.68 -7.99 -10.98
N GLY A 30 -21.58 -8.00 -11.97
CA GLY A 30 -22.59 -9.04 -12.15
C GLY A 30 -23.63 -9.08 -11.02
N THR A 31 -23.89 -7.94 -10.37
CA THR A 31 -24.81 -7.83 -9.23
C THR A 31 -25.93 -6.83 -9.50
N ASN A 32 -26.95 -6.84 -8.64
CA ASN A 32 -28.02 -5.86 -8.68
C ASN A 32 -27.58 -4.56 -8.00
N TYR A 33 -27.92 -3.42 -8.61
CA TYR A 33 -27.75 -2.07 -8.04
C TYR A 33 -28.20 -1.99 -6.57
N ARG A 34 -29.34 -2.61 -6.23
CA ARG A 34 -29.87 -2.58 -4.86
C ARG A 34 -28.94 -3.30 -3.87
N SER A 35 -28.35 -4.42 -4.27
CA SER A 35 -27.38 -5.16 -3.45
C SER A 35 -26.12 -4.33 -3.23
N LEU A 36 -25.62 -3.69 -4.29
CA LEU A 36 -24.48 -2.78 -4.20
C LEU A 36 -24.75 -1.61 -3.24
N MET A 37 -25.95 -1.02 -3.27
CA MET A 37 -26.30 0.06 -2.34
C MET A 37 -26.34 -0.38 -0.87
N TYR A 38 -26.83 -1.60 -0.59
CA TYR A 38 -26.79 -2.14 0.78
C TYR A 38 -25.36 -2.34 1.29
N TRP A 39 -24.43 -2.69 0.40
CA TRP A 39 -23.00 -2.83 0.73
C TRP A 39 -22.34 -1.48 1.02
N LEU A 40 -22.57 -0.47 0.18
CA LEU A 40 -21.99 0.86 0.34
C LEU A 40 -22.49 1.56 1.61
N ARG A 41 -23.76 1.34 1.98
CA ARG A 41 -24.34 1.87 3.24
C ARG A 41 -23.87 1.14 4.49
N GLY A 42 -23.28 -0.05 4.33
CA GLY A 42 -22.93 -0.92 5.46
C GLY A 42 -24.12 -1.66 6.07
N ASP A 43 -25.29 -1.64 5.43
CA ASP A 43 -26.48 -2.37 5.85
C ASP A 43 -26.28 -3.90 5.74
N ARG A 44 -25.41 -4.33 4.82
CA ARG A 44 -25.03 -5.73 4.63
C ARG A 44 -23.53 -5.88 4.41
N PRO A 45 -22.93 -6.99 4.88
CA PRO A 45 -21.54 -7.29 4.57
C PRO A 45 -21.37 -7.54 3.08
N ILE A 46 -20.20 -7.15 2.56
CA ILE A 46 -19.83 -7.32 1.17
C ILE A 46 -19.29 -8.73 0.97
N PRO A 47 -19.70 -9.45 -0.08
CA PRO A 47 -19.07 -10.71 -0.45
C PRO A 47 -17.57 -10.54 -0.68
N ALA A 48 -16.75 -11.38 -0.04
CA ALA A 48 -15.30 -11.24 -0.04
C ALA A 48 -14.68 -11.37 -1.45
N ASP A 49 -15.29 -12.16 -2.32
CA ASP A 49 -14.91 -12.38 -3.71
C ASP A 49 -15.11 -11.13 -4.60
N LEU A 50 -16.05 -10.25 -4.24
CA LEU A 50 -16.33 -9.03 -5.00
C LEU A 50 -15.38 -7.88 -4.65
N LEU A 51 -14.81 -7.89 -3.45
CA LEU A 51 -14.00 -6.76 -2.98
C LEU A 51 -12.74 -6.51 -3.84
N PRO A 52 -11.93 -7.52 -4.23
CA PRO A 52 -10.80 -7.30 -5.14
C PRO A 52 -11.25 -6.73 -6.50
N ARG A 53 -12.39 -7.22 -7.02
CA ARG A 53 -12.95 -6.74 -8.29
C ARG A 53 -13.37 -5.28 -8.22
N ILE A 54 -14.03 -4.89 -7.11
CA ILE A 54 -14.40 -3.49 -6.85
C ILE A 54 -13.15 -2.61 -6.84
N CYS A 55 -12.08 -3.03 -6.16
CA CYS A 55 -10.83 -2.26 -6.06
C CYS A 55 -10.16 -2.06 -7.44
N VAL A 56 -10.14 -3.11 -8.27
CA VAL A 56 -9.59 -3.03 -9.64
C VAL A 56 -10.43 -2.11 -10.53
N LEU A 57 -11.75 -2.24 -10.51
CA LEU A 57 -12.65 -1.40 -11.32
C LEU A 57 -12.55 0.09 -10.93
N LEU A 58 -12.52 0.36 -9.62
CA LEU A 58 -12.38 1.71 -9.08
C LEU A 58 -10.93 2.21 -9.08
N LYS A 59 -9.96 1.38 -9.52
CA LYS A 59 -8.51 1.62 -9.43
C LYS A 59 -8.12 2.24 -8.08
N ASN A 60 -8.65 1.70 -6.99
CA ASN A 60 -8.43 2.17 -5.63
C ASN A 60 -8.43 0.97 -4.68
N PHE A 61 -7.32 0.79 -3.96
CA PHE A 61 -7.07 -0.35 -3.07
C PHE A 61 -7.17 0.00 -1.57
N GLU A 62 -7.52 1.25 -1.23
CA GLU A 62 -7.75 1.69 0.15
C GLU A 62 -8.75 0.81 0.93
N PRO A 63 -9.82 0.25 0.32
CA PRO A 63 -10.67 -0.72 1.00
C PRO A 63 -9.94 -1.99 1.48
N LEU A 64 -8.95 -2.47 0.73
CA LEU A 64 -8.13 -3.62 1.13
C LEU A 64 -7.16 -3.22 2.24
N ASP A 65 -6.53 -2.05 2.14
CA ASP A 65 -5.63 -1.53 3.19
C ASP A 65 -6.34 -1.44 4.55
N VAL A 66 -7.64 -1.08 4.56
CA VAL A 66 -8.46 -1.08 5.78
C VAL A 66 -8.58 -2.49 6.35
N LEU A 67 -8.90 -3.50 5.52
CA LEU A 67 -9.01 -4.88 5.99
C LEU A 67 -7.67 -5.44 6.47
N GLU A 68 -6.58 -5.17 5.76
CA GLU A 68 -5.24 -5.57 6.17
C GLU A 68 -4.88 -4.97 7.53
N SER A 69 -5.16 -3.67 7.72
CA SER A 69 -4.91 -3.00 9.00
C SER A 69 -5.74 -3.57 10.15
N GLN A 70 -7.00 -3.98 9.88
CA GLN A 70 -7.85 -4.65 10.86
C GLN A 70 -7.35 -6.06 11.19
N ALA A 71 -6.77 -6.75 10.20
CA ALA A 71 -6.15 -8.06 10.38
C ALA A 71 -4.74 -7.98 11.01
N GLY A 72 -4.23 -6.77 11.31
CA GLY A 72 -2.89 -6.58 11.84
C GLY A 72 -1.76 -6.76 10.81
N ARG A 73 -2.09 -6.91 9.52
CA ARG A 73 -1.12 -6.92 8.42
C ARG A 73 -0.88 -5.47 7.99
N VAL A 74 0.30 -4.94 8.28
CA VAL A 74 0.70 -3.58 7.91
C VAL A 74 2.04 -3.67 7.20
N ALA A 75 2.05 -4.18 5.97
CA ALA A 75 3.29 -4.18 5.19
C ALA A 75 3.57 -2.77 4.68
N PHE A 76 2.60 -2.12 3.99
CA PHE A 76 2.74 -0.73 3.52
C PHE A 76 1.35 -0.08 3.35
N LYS A 77 1.08 1.06 4.00
CA LYS A 77 -0.04 1.93 3.61
C LYS A 77 0.38 2.67 2.35
N ILE A 78 -0.41 2.62 1.27
CA ILE A 78 -0.18 3.48 0.10
C ILE A 78 -0.30 4.93 0.59
N PRO A 79 0.78 5.73 0.65
CA PRO A 79 0.68 7.05 1.26
C PRO A 79 -0.07 8.02 0.33
N ASP A 80 -0.78 8.97 0.94
CA ASP A 80 -1.63 9.97 0.27
C ASP A 80 -0.81 10.77 -0.78
N PRO A 81 -1.19 10.75 -2.07
CA PRO A 81 -0.44 11.43 -3.14
C PRO A 81 -0.34 12.95 -2.95
N ARG A 82 -1.11 13.54 -2.02
CA ARG A 82 -1.14 14.99 -1.79
C ARG A 82 0.05 15.56 -0.99
N GLN A 83 0.93 14.72 -0.43
CA GLN A 83 1.94 15.19 0.54
C GLN A 83 3.39 15.24 0.05
N THR A 84 3.71 14.77 -1.16
CA THR A 84 5.08 14.82 -1.71
C THR A 84 5.01 14.89 -3.23
N SER A 85 5.99 15.52 -3.90
CA SER A 85 6.00 15.54 -5.37
C SER A 85 5.98 14.10 -5.91
N GLU A 86 5.10 13.79 -6.87
CA GLU A 86 4.88 12.42 -7.38
C GLU A 86 6.18 11.71 -7.75
N LYS A 87 7.20 12.45 -8.19
CA LYS A 87 8.52 11.93 -8.56
C LYS A 87 9.36 11.51 -7.36
N GLU A 88 9.45 12.32 -6.31
CA GLU A 88 10.21 11.98 -5.10
C GLU A 88 9.59 10.77 -4.39
N PHE A 89 8.26 10.70 -4.42
CA PHE A 89 7.52 9.59 -3.84
C PHE A 89 7.70 8.28 -4.61
N LEU A 90 7.67 8.33 -5.94
CA LEU A 90 7.93 7.17 -6.77
C LEU A 90 9.34 6.61 -6.53
N VAL A 91 10.34 7.48 -6.36
CA VAL A 91 11.72 7.08 -6.05
C VAL A 91 11.81 6.40 -4.69
N ILE A 92 11.18 6.96 -3.65
CA ILE A 92 11.15 6.34 -2.32
C ILE A 92 10.41 5.00 -2.34
N SER A 93 9.27 4.94 -3.04
CA SER A 93 8.45 3.73 -3.16
C SER A 93 9.20 2.60 -3.86
N ASN A 94 9.87 2.91 -4.98
CA ASN A 94 10.70 1.93 -5.70
C ASN A 94 11.85 1.42 -4.81
N LEU A 95 12.54 2.32 -4.11
CA LEU A 95 13.62 1.93 -3.21
C LEU A 95 13.12 1.03 -2.07
N MET A 96 11.97 1.32 -1.46
CA MET A 96 11.38 0.46 -0.43
C MET A 96 11.00 -0.92 -0.96
N LYS A 97 10.49 -0.98 -2.19
CA LYS A 97 10.16 -2.23 -2.87
C LYS A 97 11.42 -3.07 -3.13
N ASP A 98 12.49 -2.45 -3.59
CA ASP A 98 13.75 -3.12 -3.91
C ASP A 98 14.44 -3.65 -2.64
N VAL A 99 14.47 -2.86 -1.56
CA VAL A 99 14.93 -3.32 -0.24
C VAL A 99 14.10 -4.50 0.27
N GLY A 100 12.77 -4.43 0.13
CA GLY A 100 11.87 -5.50 0.57
C GLY A 100 12.14 -6.82 -0.16
N ALA A 101 12.27 -6.77 -1.48
CA ALA A 101 12.59 -7.94 -2.29
C ALA A 101 13.96 -8.53 -1.95
N ALA A 102 14.96 -7.69 -1.68
CA ALA A 102 16.27 -8.14 -1.26
C ALA A 102 16.23 -8.85 0.12
N LEU A 103 15.50 -8.29 1.09
CA LEU A 103 15.29 -8.91 2.40
C LEU A 103 14.53 -10.24 2.31
N GLU A 104 13.52 -10.32 1.45
CA GLU A 104 12.79 -11.57 1.19
C GLU A 104 13.72 -12.65 0.62
N SER A 105 14.58 -12.30 -0.34
CA SER A 105 15.59 -13.22 -0.88
C SER A 105 16.58 -13.70 0.19
N ILE A 106 17.00 -12.82 1.11
CA ILE A 106 17.89 -13.18 2.22
C ILE A 106 17.15 -14.13 3.18
N ALA A 107 15.89 -13.84 3.52
CA ALA A 107 15.08 -14.68 4.39
C ALA A 107 14.88 -16.09 3.81
N ASN A 108 14.64 -16.20 2.49
CA ASN A 108 14.54 -17.50 1.81
C ASN A 108 15.84 -18.30 1.88
N THR A 109 16.99 -17.63 1.81
CA THR A 109 18.32 -18.27 1.95
C THR A 109 18.59 -18.73 3.38
N LEU A 110 17.95 -18.12 4.37
CA LEU A 110 18.10 -18.50 5.78
C LEU A 110 17.04 -19.49 6.26
N ALA A 111 16.08 -19.87 5.41
CA ALA A 111 14.86 -20.57 5.81
C ALA A 111 15.09 -22.04 6.22
N ASP A 112 16.08 -22.70 5.62
CA ASP A 112 16.45 -24.09 5.92
C ASP A 112 17.53 -24.20 7.01
N GLY A 113 18.09 -23.07 7.46
CA GLY A 113 19.06 -22.97 8.54
C GLY A 113 20.48 -23.42 8.18
N VAL A 114 20.77 -23.69 6.91
CA VAL A 114 22.10 -24.06 6.42
C VAL A 114 22.47 -23.09 5.30
N VAL A 115 23.64 -22.46 5.38
CA VAL A 115 24.12 -21.54 4.34
C VAL A 115 25.35 -22.13 3.69
N ASP A 116 25.28 -22.45 2.40
CA ASP A 116 26.43 -22.93 1.64
C ASP A 116 27.31 -21.78 1.10
N GLU A 117 28.48 -22.11 0.54
CA GLU A 117 29.43 -21.11 0.04
C GLU A 117 28.86 -20.30 -1.14
N HIS A 118 28.00 -20.90 -1.96
CA HIS A 118 27.36 -20.21 -3.09
C HIS A 118 26.31 -19.21 -2.60
N GLU A 119 25.48 -19.62 -1.65
CA GLU A 119 24.48 -18.81 -0.98
C GLU A 119 25.12 -17.66 -0.21
N LEU A 120 26.21 -17.91 0.52
CA LEU A 120 26.96 -16.89 1.23
C LEU A 120 27.47 -15.81 0.26
N ASN A 121 28.12 -16.22 -0.83
CA ASN A 121 28.68 -15.33 -1.83
C ASN A 121 27.61 -14.51 -2.56
N ASN A 122 26.40 -15.04 -2.69
CA ASN A 122 25.27 -14.34 -3.30
C ASN A 122 24.51 -13.42 -2.33
N THR A 123 24.48 -13.77 -1.04
CA THR A 123 23.60 -13.13 -0.05
C THR A 123 24.29 -11.97 0.66
N ILE A 124 25.60 -12.06 0.91
CA ILE A 124 26.39 -10.96 1.50
C ILE A 124 26.27 -9.68 0.66
N PRO A 125 26.50 -9.69 -0.67
CA PRO A 125 26.38 -8.47 -1.48
C PRO A 125 24.97 -7.86 -1.48
N LYS A 126 23.93 -8.70 -1.40
CA LYS A 126 22.53 -8.25 -1.29
C LYS A 126 22.29 -7.54 0.04
N LEU A 127 22.81 -8.10 1.14
CA LEU A 127 22.72 -7.48 2.46
C LEU A 127 23.47 -6.13 2.49
N GLU A 128 24.66 -6.06 1.90
CA GLU A 128 25.43 -4.82 1.77
C GLU A 128 24.72 -3.75 0.92
N ALA A 129 23.99 -4.18 -0.13
CA ALA A 129 23.16 -3.27 -0.92
C ALA A 129 22.03 -2.68 -0.06
N VAL A 130 21.32 -3.52 0.69
CA VAL A 130 20.26 -3.10 1.62
C VAL A 130 20.79 -2.11 2.66
N ILE A 131 21.96 -2.38 3.25
CA ILE A 131 22.59 -1.48 4.23
C ILE A 131 22.88 -0.11 3.61
N ARG A 132 23.43 -0.08 2.39
CA ARG A 132 23.71 1.17 1.67
C ARG A 132 22.45 1.96 1.38
N GLU A 133 21.40 1.30 0.91
CA GLU A 133 20.12 1.95 0.61
C GLU A 133 19.46 2.51 1.88
N CYS A 134 19.48 1.76 2.99
CA CYS A 134 19.02 2.24 4.29
C CYS A 134 19.78 3.49 4.75
N ALA A 135 21.10 3.54 4.53
CA ALA A 135 21.90 4.72 4.85
C ALA A 135 21.52 5.94 3.97
N SER A 136 21.26 5.72 2.68
CA SER A 136 20.77 6.78 1.78
C SER A 136 19.41 7.34 2.21
N VAL A 137 18.47 6.47 2.61
CA VAL A 137 17.17 6.88 3.14
C VAL A 137 17.31 7.68 4.43
N LYS A 138 18.17 7.24 5.35
CA LYS A 138 18.47 7.98 6.58
C LYS A 138 18.95 9.41 6.25
N TYR A 139 19.90 9.54 5.33
CA TYR A 139 20.42 10.85 4.93
C TYR A 139 19.33 11.74 4.29
N LEU A 140 18.47 11.15 3.46
CA LEU A 140 17.34 11.86 2.86
C LEU A 140 16.39 12.40 3.94
N LEU A 141 16.02 11.57 4.92
CA LEU A 141 15.15 11.95 6.04
C LEU A 141 15.74 13.12 6.85
N GLU A 142 17.03 13.03 7.21
CA GLU A 142 17.73 14.10 7.93
C GLU A 142 17.75 15.41 7.13
N THR A 143 17.92 15.31 5.81
CA THR A 143 17.96 16.46 4.90
C THR A 143 16.59 17.13 4.77
N LEU A 144 15.53 16.35 4.59
CA LEU A 144 14.16 16.85 4.55
C LEU A 144 13.77 17.56 5.85
N TYR A 145 14.13 16.98 7.00
CA TYR A 145 13.89 17.59 8.31
C TYR A 145 14.62 18.94 8.46
N LYS A 146 15.92 18.99 8.12
CA LYS A 146 16.72 20.22 8.16
C LYS A 146 16.14 21.31 7.24
N ASN A 147 15.71 20.93 6.04
CA ASN A 147 15.12 21.86 5.07
C ASN A 147 13.78 22.43 5.54
N ARG A 148 12.94 21.62 6.20
CA ARG A 148 11.69 22.08 6.80
C ARG A 148 11.95 23.06 7.95
N LYS A 149 12.86 22.74 8.86
CA LYS A 149 13.24 23.62 9.99
C LYS A 149 13.74 24.99 9.49
N ARG A 150 14.54 25.03 8.43
CA ARG A 150 15.02 26.28 7.80
C ARG A 150 13.89 27.12 7.20
N LYS A 151 12.87 26.49 6.61
CA LYS A 151 11.69 27.19 6.04
C LYS A 151 10.75 27.76 7.11
N THR A 152 10.69 27.17 8.30
CA THR A 152 9.83 27.64 9.40
C THR A 152 10.47 28.75 10.27
N THR A 153 11.78 28.97 10.12
CA THR A 153 12.54 29.99 10.88
C THR A 153 12.69 31.30 10.10
N ARG A 154 12.24 31.35 8.84
CA ARG A 154 12.13 32.56 8.00
C ARG A 154 10.67 32.99 7.97
#